data_AF-A0A9P6CMI2-F1
#
_entry.id   AF-A0A9P6CMI2-F1
#
_cell.length_a   1.000
_cell.length_b   1.000
_cell.length_c   1.000
_cell.angle_alpha   90.00
_cell.angle_beta   90.00
_cell.angle_gamma   90.00
#
_symmetry.space_group_name_H-M   'P 1'
#
loop_
_entity.id
_entity.type
_entity.pdbx_description
1 polymer ?
#
loop_
_entity_poly.entity_id
_entity_poly.type
_entity_poly.pdbx_seq_one_letter_code
_entity_poly.pdbx_strand_id
1 'polypeptide(L)' 'GLENYQPDDSRETRLLGRFPMRNQFISDYIYEKTGKRRTAKQVGSRLQQLRDTCGEKRRAL' A
#
# COMPACT_ATOMS: atom_id res chain seq x y z
N GLY A 1 -7.21 -9.16 1.92
CA GLY A 1 -5.99 -8.89 1.13
C GLY A 1 -4.85 -8.40 1.98
N LEU A 2 -4.86 -7.13 2.38
CA LEU A 2 -3.76 -6.49 3.11
C LEU A 2 -3.52 -7.06 4.52
N GLU A 3 -4.54 -7.65 5.13
CA GLU A 3 -4.45 -8.37 6.40
C GLU A 3 -3.55 -9.62 6.31
N ASN A 4 -3.29 -10.13 5.11
CA ASN A 4 -2.37 -11.26 4.87
C ASN A 4 -0.96 -10.81 4.46
N TYR A 5 -0.74 -9.50 4.26
CA TYR A 5 0.59 -8.98 3.98
C TYR A 5 1.39 -8.92 5.28
N GLN A 6 2.42 -9.76 5.40
CA GLN A 6 3.40 -9.68 6.46
C GLN A 6 4.61 -8.90 5.95
N PRO A 7 4.86 -7.68 6.44
CA PRO A 7 6.10 -6.99 6.12
C PRO A 7 7.27 -7.67 6.81
N ASP A 8 8.44 -7.63 6.19
CA ASP A 8 9.68 -8.07 6.81
C ASP A 8 9.98 -7.24 8.06
N ASP A 9 10.49 -7.87 9.13
CA ASP A 9 10.85 -7.20 10.39
C ASP A 9 12.22 -6.51 10.29
N SER A 10 12.38 -5.75 9.20
CA SER A 10 13.58 -5.01 8.89
C SER A 10 13.65 -3.71 9.70
N ARG A 11 14.87 -3.20 9.87
CA ARG A 11 15.09 -1.85 10.44
C ARG A 11 14.35 -0.78 9.62
N GLU A 12 14.24 -0.93 8.31
CA GLU A 12 13.54 0.02 7.44
C GLU A 12 12.03 0.04 7.71
N THR A 13 11.44 -1.13 7.94
CA THR A 13 10.01 -1.25 8.28
C THR A 13 9.73 -0.65 9.65
N ARG A 14 10.55 -0.97 10.66
CA ARG A 14 10.37 -0.46 12.03
C ARG A 14 10.60 1.03 12.17
N LEU A 15 11.68 1.56 11.60
CA LEU A 15 12.10 2.95 11.84
C LEU A 15 11.58 3.95 10.81
N LEU A 16 11.39 3.52 9.55
CA LEU A 16 11.06 4.44 8.44
C LEU A 16 9.64 4.22 7.90
N GLY A 17 8.90 3.22 8.40
CA GLY A 17 7.58 2.88 7.88
C GLY A 17 7.61 2.47 6.41
N ARG A 18 8.74 1.92 5.94
CA ARG A 18 8.88 1.41 4.57
C ARG A 18 8.46 -0.05 4.53
N PHE A 19 7.62 -0.38 3.57
CA PHE A 19 7.06 -1.72 3.41
C PHE A 19 7.48 -2.28 2.05
N PRO A 20 8.69 -2.86 1.94
CA PRO A 20 9.15 -3.49 0.70
C PRO A 20 8.12 -4.49 0.17
N MET A 21 7.97 -4.56 -1.15
CA MET A 21 7.05 -5.47 -1.83
C MET A 21 5.55 -5.29 -1.53
N ARG A 22 5.15 -4.36 -0.65
CA ARG A 22 3.73 -4.13 -0.31
C ARG A 22 2.87 -3.86 -1.55
N ASN A 23 3.34 -3.00 -2.45
CA ASN A 23 2.57 -2.64 -3.63
C ASN A 23 2.50 -3.78 -4.66
N GLN A 24 3.53 -4.64 -4.70
CA GLN A 24 3.52 -5.85 -5.52
C GLN A 24 2.50 -6.86 -5.00
N PHE A 25 2.52 -7.11 -3.69
CA PHE A 25 1.55 -7.98 -3.03
C PHE A 25 0.09 -7.53 -3.29
N ILE A 26 -0.19 -6.22 -3.18
CA ILE A 26 -1.53 -5.69 -3.48
C ILE A 26 -1.89 -5.88 -4.95
N SER A 27 -0.95 -5.65 -5.87
CA SER A 27 -1.13 -5.89 -7.31
C SER A 27 -1.60 -7.32 -7.57
N ASP A 28 -0.90 -8.29 -6.98
CA ASP A 28 -1.19 -9.71 -7.17
C ASP A 28 -2.54 -10.07 -6.56
N TYR A 29 -2.84 -9.57 -5.36
CA TYR A 29 -4.15 -9.74 -4.73
C TYR A 29 -5.31 -9.18 -5.56
N ILE A 30 -5.14 -8.00 -6.18
CA ILE A 30 -6.17 -7.42 -7.06
C ILE A 30 -6.40 -8.32 -8.27
N TYR A 31 -5.33 -8.84 -8.87
CA TYR A 31 -5.43 -9.75 -10.01
C TYR A 31 -6.13 -11.05 -9.62
N GLU A 32 -5.72 -11.68 -8.51
CA GLU A 32 -6.34 -12.92 -8.00
C GLU A 32 -7.83 -12.77 -7.70
N LYS A 33 -8.24 -11.62 -7.12
CA LYS A 33 -9.64 -11.41 -6.71
C LYS A 33 -10.54 -10.87 -7.82
N THR A 34 -9.99 -10.14 -8.79
CA THR A 34 -10.81 -9.40 -9.77
C THR A 34 -10.53 -9.77 -11.22
N GLY A 35 -9.46 -10.53 -11.48
CA GLY A 35 -8.93 -10.81 -12.83
C GLY A 35 -8.27 -9.60 -13.51
N LYS A 36 -8.30 -8.41 -12.90
CA LYS A 36 -7.78 -7.17 -13.49
C LYS A 36 -6.33 -6.95 -13.07
N ARG A 37 -5.44 -6.77 -14.04
CA ARG A 37 -4.04 -6.40 -13.76
C ARG A 37 -3.93 -4.94 -13.35
N ARG A 38 -3.15 -4.69 -12.30
CA ARG A 38 -2.71 -3.36 -11.85
C ARG A 38 -1.23 -3.46 -11.52
N THR A 39 -0.41 -2.53 -11.97
CA THR A 39 1.02 -2.54 -11.65
C THR A 39 1.26 -2.04 -10.23
N ALA A 40 2.37 -2.45 -9.61
CA ALA A 40 2.78 -1.92 -8.31
C ALA A 40 2.87 -0.38 -8.28
N LYS A 41 3.25 0.26 -9.41
CA LYS A 41 3.28 1.73 -9.55
C LYS A 41 1.88 2.34 -9.54
N GLN A 42 0.93 1.73 -10.25
CA GLN A 42 -0.47 2.18 -10.24
C GLN A 42 -1.08 2.07 -8.83
N VAL A 43 -0.80 0.97 -8.13
CA VAL A 43 -1.21 0.76 -6.74
C VAL A 43 -0.60 1.85 -5.84
N GLY A 44 0.71 2.08 -5.92
CA GLY A 44 1.39 3.11 -5.13
C GLY A 44 0.84 4.51 -5.36
N SER A 45 0.65 4.89 -6.63
CA SER A 45 0.06 6.19 -7.00
C SER A 45 -1.35 6.35 -6.43
N ARG A 46 -2.21 5.32 -6.54
CA ARG A 46 -3.57 5.38 -6.00
C ARG A 46 -3.59 5.53 -4.49
N LEU A 47 -2.70 4.82 -3.78
CA LEU A 47 -2.58 4.94 -2.32
C LEU A 47 -2.12 6.33 -1.91
N GLN A 48 -1.21 6.95 -2.66
CA GLN A 48 -0.79 8.33 -2.41
C GLN A 48 -1.95 9.30 -2.61
N GLN A 49 -2.69 9.20 -3.71
CA GLN A 49 -3.89 10.01 -3.95
C GLN A 49 -4.92 9.88 -2.82
N LEU A 50 -5.15 8.66 -2.31
CA LEU A 50 -6.06 8.45 -1.19
C LEU A 50 -5.56 9.08 0.11
N ARG A 51 -4.24 9.08 0.36
CA ARG A 51 -3.65 9.78 1.51
C ARG A 51 -3.82 11.29 1.38
N ASP A 52 -3.55 11.82 0.20
CA ASP A 52 -3.62 13.27 -0.05
C ASP A 52 -5.07 13.77 0.03
N THR A 53 -6.03 13.00 -0.48
CA THR A 53 -7.45 13.39 -0.52
C THR A 53 -8.27 13.02 0.72
N CYS A 54 -7.88 11.99 1.48
CA CYS A 54 -8.56 11.60 2.73
C CYS A 54 -7.84 12.05 4.01
N GLY A 55 -6.55 12.42 3.94
CA GLY A 55 -5.72 12.79 5.10
C GLY A 55 -5.90 14.22 5.61
N GLU A 56 -6.57 15.09 4.85
CA GLU A 56 -6.76 16.51 5.17
C GLU A 56 -7.65 16.74 6.42
N LYS A 57 -8.41 15.73 6.84
CA LYS A 57 -9.28 15.80 8.04
C LYS A 57 -8.57 15.60 9.38
N ARG A 58 -7.27 15.30 9.42
CA ARG A 58 -6.57 14.92 10.67
C ARG A 58 -5.54 15.94 11.19
N ARG A 59 -5.44 17.13 10.57
CA ARG A 59 -4.58 18.24 11.03
C ARG A 59 -5.35 19.56 11.26
N ALA A 60 -6.59 19.46 11.71
CA ALA A 60 -7.37 20.62 12.14
C ALA A 60 -7.98 20.33 13.52
N LEU A 61 -7.11 20.15 14.53
CA LEU A 61 -7.41 20.23 15.97
C LEU A 61 -6.16 20.72 16.68
#